data_AF-A0A9E3U7Y1-F1
#
_entry.id   AF-A0A9E3U7Y1-F1
#
_cell.length_a   1.000
_cell.length_b   1.000
_cell.length_c   1.000
_cell.angle_alpha   90.00
_cell.angle_beta   90.00
_cell.angle_gamma   90.00
#
_symmetry.space_group_name_H-M   'P 1'
#
loop_
_entity.id
_entity.type
_entity.pdbx_description
1 polymer ?
#
loop_
_entity_poly.entity_id
_entity_poly.type
_entity_poly.pdbx_seq_one_letter_code
_entity_poly.pdbx_strand_id
1 'polypeptide(L)'
;MSTNKRRSTRGAAFRTAFAVTVASTAVLGLAATMSCADKPDVNRTTGVILPDFNTYVTHVDRYLARRCGSLDCHGQPGRAYRIYSREGFRLYTIADGSLVSGQQPTDPAEQRANFQALIGLEPEEMSRLMARQGDDIKRLLFIRKSLRIERHKGGPAMAEDDEGYRCVEAWLRIRVVDGEGNEIPADRRDKLTDRQAQNCAIAESFP
;
A
#
# COMPACT_ATOMS: atom_id res chain seq x y z
N MET A 1 -64.60 45.58 52.80
CA MET A 1 -64.07 44.29 52.31
C MET A 1 -63.15 44.57 51.13
N SER A 2 -61.84 44.37 51.30
CA SER A 2 -60.82 44.60 50.28
C SER A 2 -60.18 43.26 49.92
N THR A 3 -60.26 42.84 48.66
CA THR A 3 -59.64 41.63 48.14
C THR A 3 -58.39 42.01 47.33
N ASN A 4 -57.22 41.70 47.88
CA ASN A 4 -55.93 41.98 47.26
C ASN A 4 -55.48 40.78 46.42
N LYS A 5 -55.40 40.96 45.09
CA LYS A 5 -55.08 39.92 44.10
C LYS A 5 -53.60 40.03 43.72
N ARG A 6 -52.70 39.34 44.44
CA ARG A 6 -51.29 39.23 44.05
C ARG A 6 -51.15 38.28 42.85
N ARG A 7 -50.92 38.83 41.65
CA ARG A 7 -50.57 38.06 40.45
C ARG A 7 -49.10 37.62 40.50
N SER A 8 -48.90 36.32 40.31
CA SER A 8 -47.63 35.61 40.26
C SER A 8 -46.79 36.00 39.04
N THR A 9 -45.63 36.62 39.26
CA THR A 9 -44.64 36.99 38.23
C THR A 9 -43.56 35.91 38.03
N ARG A 10 -43.64 34.77 38.72
CA ARG A 10 -42.57 33.75 38.72
C ARG A 10 -42.54 32.83 37.48
N GLY A 11 -43.58 32.83 36.64
CA GLY A 11 -43.68 31.92 35.49
C GLY A 11 -42.92 32.38 34.23
N ALA A 12 -42.71 33.69 34.05
CA ALA A 12 -42.11 34.23 32.82
C ALA A 12 -40.59 34.06 32.78
N ALA A 13 -39.90 34.32 33.90
CA ALA A 13 -38.44 34.27 33.98
C ALA A 13 -37.85 32.85 33.79
N PHE A 14 -38.59 31.81 34.20
CA PHE A 14 -38.13 30.42 34.07
C PHE A 14 -38.25 29.89 32.64
N ARG A 15 -39.22 30.38 31.86
CA ARG A 15 -39.43 29.98 30.46
C ARG A 15 -38.39 30.59 29.52
N THR A 16 -37.95 31.82 29.78
CA THR A 16 -36.89 32.48 29.01
C THR A 16 -35.52 31.87 29.26
N ALA A 17 -35.22 31.47 30.51
CA ALA A 17 -33.94 30.83 30.83
C ALA A 17 -33.78 29.46 30.15
N PHE A 18 -34.83 28.64 30.12
CA PHE A 18 -34.77 27.31 29.49
C PHE A 18 -34.64 27.37 27.96
N ALA A 19 -35.30 28.34 27.32
CA ALA A 19 -35.23 28.53 25.87
C ALA A 19 -33.83 28.95 25.38
N VAL A 20 -33.13 29.80 26.15
CA VAL A 20 -31.77 30.24 25.81
C VAL A 20 -30.75 29.09 25.92
N THR A 21 -30.88 28.21 26.91
CA THR A 21 -29.95 27.08 27.09
C THR A 21 -30.12 26.01 26.00
N VAL A 22 -31.35 25.72 25.58
CA VAL A 22 -31.63 24.76 24.49
C VAL A 22 -31.18 25.29 23.13
N ALA A 23 -31.35 26.60 22.88
CA ALA A 23 -30.87 27.21 21.63
C ALA A 23 -29.34 27.21 21.54
N SER A 24 -28.65 27.41 22.67
CA SER A 24 -27.18 27.45 22.72
C SER A 24 -26.54 26.07 22.50
N THR A 25 -27.10 25.00 23.07
CA THR A 25 -26.61 23.63 22.84
C THR A 25 -26.92 23.11 21.43
N ALA A 26 -28.03 23.52 20.82
CA ALA A 26 -28.32 23.19 19.43
C ALA A 26 -27.31 23.80 18.45
N VAL A 27 -26.92 25.06 18.64
CA VAL A 27 -25.94 25.74 17.77
C VAL A 27 -24.53 25.15 17.91
N LEU A 28 -24.12 24.78 19.14
CA LEU A 28 -22.83 24.10 19.38
C LEU A 28 -22.81 22.66 18.85
N GLY A 29 -23.94 21.93 18.89
CA GLY A 29 -24.05 20.59 18.32
C GLY A 29 -24.00 20.55 16.79
N LEU A 30 -24.52 21.59 16.12
CA LEU A 30 -24.48 21.73 14.66
C LEU A 30 -23.10 22.10 14.11
N ALA A 31 -22.27 22.82 14.89
CA ALA A 31 -20.90 23.16 14.48
C ALA A 31 -19.94 21.96 14.58
N ALA A 32 -20.18 21.01 15.49
CA ALA A 32 -19.32 19.84 15.69
C ALA A 32 -19.40 18.79 14.57
N THR A 33 -20.45 18.80 13.74
CA THR A 33 -20.63 17.84 12.64
C THR A 33 -20.04 18.30 11.31
N MET A 34 -19.64 19.57 11.18
CA MET A 34 -19.10 20.12 9.92
C MET A 34 -17.58 20.03 9.78
N SER A 35 -16.85 19.61 10.81
CA SER A 35 -15.38 19.61 10.80
C SER A 35 -14.74 18.38 10.11
N CYS A 36 -15.52 17.36 9.74
CA CYS A 36 -14.97 16.10 9.21
C CYS A 36 -15.43 15.76 7.78
N ALA A 37 -16.06 16.69 7.06
CA ALA A 37 -16.54 16.45 5.71
C ALA A 37 -16.16 17.61 4.78
N ASP A 38 -14.86 17.85 4.62
CA ASP A 38 -14.43 18.56 3.40
C ASP A 38 -14.71 17.65 2.20
N LYS A 39 -15.01 18.24 1.03
CA LYS A 39 -15.22 17.44 -0.18
C LYS A 39 -13.90 16.73 -0.48
N PRO A 40 -13.89 15.39 -0.69
CA PRO A 40 -12.68 14.70 -1.09
C PRO A 40 -12.09 15.40 -2.31
N ASP A 41 -10.88 15.94 -2.16
CA ASP A 41 -10.16 16.50 -3.28
C ASP A 41 -9.75 15.34 -4.18
N VAL A 42 -10.55 15.13 -5.23
CA VAL A 42 -10.33 14.08 -6.24
C VAL A 42 -9.02 14.25 -7.00
N ASN A 43 -8.38 15.43 -6.90
CA ASN A 43 -7.10 15.72 -7.51
C ASN A 43 -5.93 15.59 -6.53
N ARG A 44 -6.19 15.36 -5.24
CA ARG A 44 -5.14 15.16 -4.25
C ARG A 44 -4.52 13.79 -4.45
N THR A 45 -3.34 13.76 -5.04
CA THR A 45 -2.52 12.56 -5.18
C THR A 45 -1.33 12.64 -4.23
N THR A 46 -1.00 11.51 -3.61
CA THR A 46 0.26 11.35 -2.89
C THR A 46 1.25 10.72 -3.86
N GLY A 47 2.28 11.47 -4.25
CA GLY A 47 3.38 10.92 -5.01
C GLY A 47 4.11 9.87 -4.17
N VAL A 48 4.40 8.71 -4.78
CA VAL A 48 5.20 7.64 -4.15
C VAL A 48 6.51 7.58 -4.92
N ILE A 49 7.64 7.58 -4.21
CA ILE A 49 8.93 7.36 -4.86
C ILE A 49 9.03 5.86 -5.13
N LEU A 50 9.06 5.50 -6.41
CA LEU A 50 8.95 4.11 -6.84
C LEU A 50 10.31 3.48 -7.11
N PRO A 51 10.51 2.21 -6.77
CA PRO A 51 11.67 1.45 -7.26
C PRO A 51 11.63 1.29 -8.78
N ASP A 52 12.74 0.87 -9.37
CA ASP A 52 12.83 0.76 -10.83
C ASP A 52 11.92 -0.33 -11.41
N PHE A 53 10.90 0.07 -12.15
CA PHE A 53 9.92 -0.85 -12.74
C PHE A 53 10.53 -1.78 -13.78
N ASN A 54 11.45 -1.28 -14.62
CA ASN A 54 12.04 -2.06 -15.70
C ASN A 54 12.90 -3.22 -15.16
N THR A 55 13.71 -2.94 -14.13
CA THR A 55 14.47 -3.97 -13.43
C THR A 55 13.54 -4.95 -12.71
N TYR A 56 12.46 -4.46 -12.10
CA TYR A 56 11.46 -5.34 -11.46
C TYR A 56 10.88 -6.36 -12.44
N VAL A 57 10.35 -5.92 -13.59
CA VAL A 57 9.73 -6.83 -14.56
C VAL A 57 10.73 -7.80 -15.19
N THR A 58 11.99 -7.37 -15.32
CA THR A 58 13.03 -8.18 -15.95
C THR A 58 13.57 -9.26 -15.01
N HIS A 59 13.67 -8.98 -13.71
CA HIS A 59 14.44 -9.82 -12.78
C HIS A 59 13.68 -10.27 -11.52
N VAL A 60 12.73 -9.47 -11.03
CA VAL A 60 12.15 -9.67 -9.70
C VAL A 60 10.75 -10.30 -9.77
N ASP A 61 9.91 -9.87 -10.72
CA ASP A 61 8.53 -10.33 -10.84
C ASP A 61 8.44 -11.86 -10.90
N ARG A 62 9.20 -12.48 -11.81
CA ARG A 62 9.17 -13.94 -12.01
C ARG A 62 9.59 -14.71 -10.76
N TYR A 63 10.62 -14.23 -10.07
CA TYR A 63 11.07 -14.84 -8.82
C TYR A 63 9.97 -14.78 -7.74
N LEU A 64 9.38 -13.60 -7.53
CA LEU A 64 8.29 -13.43 -6.56
C LEU A 64 7.04 -14.23 -6.95
N ALA A 65 6.69 -14.27 -8.23
CA ALA A 65 5.58 -15.04 -8.76
C ALA A 65 5.71 -16.53 -8.45
N ARG A 66 6.89 -17.12 -8.68
CA ARG A 66 7.14 -18.54 -8.34
C ARG A 66 7.16 -18.79 -6.84
N ARG A 67 7.83 -17.91 -6.09
CA ARG A 67 8.07 -18.13 -4.66
C ARG A 67 6.83 -17.90 -3.81
N CYS A 68 5.98 -16.96 -4.21
CA CYS A 68 4.88 -16.44 -3.39
C CYS A 68 3.51 -16.55 -4.08
N GLY A 69 3.45 -16.60 -5.41
CA GLY A 69 2.24 -16.40 -6.22
C GLY A 69 1.36 -17.62 -6.45
N SER A 70 1.51 -18.71 -5.69
CA SER A 70 0.62 -19.89 -5.81
C SER A 70 -0.77 -19.64 -5.21
N LEU A 71 -1.77 -20.43 -5.64
CA LEU A 71 -3.15 -20.37 -5.11
C LEU A 71 -3.23 -20.49 -3.57
N ASP A 72 -2.31 -21.21 -2.95
CA ASP A 72 -2.28 -21.40 -1.48
C ASP A 72 -1.76 -20.16 -0.73
N CYS A 73 -0.95 -19.34 -1.40
CA CYS A 73 -0.26 -18.18 -0.84
C CYS A 73 -0.86 -16.87 -1.35
N HIS A 74 -0.20 -16.16 -2.29
CA HIS A 74 -0.59 -14.83 -2.78
C HIS A 74 -1.34 -14.85 -4.12
N GLY A 75 -1.58 -16.04 -4.69
CA GLY A 75 -2.31 -16.24 -5.94
C GLY A 75 -3.82 -16.38 -5.76
N GLN A 76 -4.44 -15.75 -4.76
CA GLN A 76 -5.90 -15.83 -4.54
C GLN A 76 -6.49 -14.46 -4.12
N PRO A 77 -7.77 -14.16 -4.44
CA PRO A 77 -8.34 -12.84 -4.20
C PRO A 77 -8.44 -12.45 -2.72
N GLY A 78 -8.58 -13.41 -1.80
CA GLY A 78 -8.78 -13.17 -0.36
C GLY A 78 -7.51 -12.90 0.45
N ARG A 79 -6.35 -12.68 -0.19
CA ARG A 79 -5.06 -12.45 0.50
C ARG A 79 -4.55 -11.04 0.20
N ALA A 80 -4.04 -10.38 1.24
CA ALA A 80 -3.30 -9.14 1.08
C ALA A 80 -2.01 -9.40 0.30
N TYR A 81 -1.59 -8.43 -0.52
CA TYR A 81 -0.55 -8.58 -1.55
C TYR A 81 -0.92 -9.65 -2.58
N ARG A 82 -1.48 -9.24 -3.71
CA ARG A 82 -1.89 -10.17 -4.78
C ARG A 82 -0.78 -10.30 -5.80
N ILE A 83 -0.34 -11.53 -6.06
CA ILE A 83 0.63 -11.84 -7.10
C ILE A 83 -0.04 -12.70 -8.15
N TYR A 84 -0.18 -12.13 -9.33
CA TYR A 84 -0.64 -12.76 -10.55
C TYR A 84 0.50 -13.58 -11.14
N SER A 85 0.21 -14.85 -11.44
CA SER A 85 1.22 -15.78 -11.95
C SER A 85 0.57 -16.93 -12.69
N ARG A 86 1.41 -17.74 -13.34
CA ARG A 86 1.02 -18.99 -13.98
C ARG A 86 0.39 -20.01 -13.01
N GLU A 87 0.94 -20.12 -11.80
CA GLU A 87 0.49 -21.03 -10.74
C GLU A 87 -0.60 -20.43 -9.83
N GLY A 88 -1.03 -19.20 -10.13
CA GLY A 88 -1.91 -18.42 -9.29
C GLY A 88 -3.08 -17.81 -10.05
N PHE A 89 -3.65 -16.77 -9.42
CA PHE A 89 -4.71 -15.97 -10.01
C PHE A 89 -4.21 -15.20 -11.24
N ARG A 90 -5.07 -15.06 -12.26
CA ARG A 90 -4.79 -14.25 -13.46
C ARG A 90 -5.50 -12.91 -13.38
N LEU A 91 -4.95 -11.89 -14.04
CA LEU A 91 -5.61 -10.58 -14.08
C LEU A 91 -6.90 -10.71 -14.89
N TYR A 92 -8.01 -10.29 -14.28
CA TYR A 92 -9.32 -10.31 -14.92
C TYR A 92 -9.32 -9.36 -16.11
N THR A 93 -9.63 -9.86 -17.31
CA THR A 93 -9.98 -8.99 -18.43
C THR A 93 -11.50 -9.04 -18.65
N ILE A 94 -12.08 -7.89 -18.98
CA ILE A 94 -13.52 -7.77 -19.25
C ILE A 94 -13.92 -8.66 -20.45
N ALA A 95 -12.96 -9.03 -21.30
CA ALA A 95 -13.16 -9.83 -22.50
C ALA A 95 -13.27 -11.34 -22.23
N ASP A 96 -12.56 -11.88 -21.24
CA ASP A 96 -12.52 -13.33 -21.00
C ASP A 96 -13.37 -13.78 -19.80
N GLY A 97 -13.70 -12.87 -18.87
CA GLY A 97 -14.53 -13.19 -17.70
C GLY A 97 -14.00 -14.35 -16.86
N SER A 98 -12.76 -14.78 -17.10
CA SER A 98 -12.31 -16.15 -16.89
C SER A 98 -11.18 -16.15 -15.87
N LEU A 99 -11.44 -16.73 -14.70
CA LEU A 99 -10.45 -16.93 -13.64
C LEU A 99 -9.58 -18.16 -13.89
N VAL A 100 -9.16 -18.38 -15.14
CA VAL A 100 -8.38 -19.58 -15.49
C VAL A 100 -6.94 -19.39 -15.03
N SER A 101 -6.61 -19.89 -13.85
CA SER A 101 -5.22 -20.21 -13.49
C SER A 101 -4.74 -21.28 -14.47
N GLY A 102 -3.59 -21.06 -15.13
CA GLY A 102 -3.12 -21.97 -16.17
C GLY A 102 -1.68 -21.70 -16.57
N GLN A 103 -1.06 -22.71 -17.19
CA GLN A 103 0.37 -22.84 -17.54
C GLN A 103 0.94 -21.76 -18.51
N GLN A 104 0.21 -20.67 -18.75
CA GLN A 104 0.63 -19.58 -19.60
C GLN A 104 1.60 -18.64 -18.88
N PRO A 105 2.56 -18.02 -19.59
CA PRO A 105 3.40 -16.97 -19.01
C PRO A 105 2.58 -15.83 -18.40
N THR A 106 3.12 -15.17 -17.37
CA THR A 106 2.56 -13.95 -16.79
C THR A 106 2.55 -12.83 -17.84
N ASP A 107 1.42 -12.16 -18.02
CA ASP A 107 1.23 -11.06 -18.97
C ASP A 107 1.90 -9.77 -18.45
N PRO A 108 2.44 -8.88 -19.32
CA PRO A 108 2.91 -7.56 -18.91
C PRO A 108 1.93 -6.75 -18.03
N ALA A 109 0.62 -6.85 -18.26
CA ALA A 109 -0.40 -6.22 -17.41
C ALA A 109 -0.44 -6.83 -16.00
N GLU A 110 -0.23 -8.14 -15.89
CA GLU A 110 -0.11 -8.86 -14.62
C GLU A 110 1.16 -8.45 -13.88
N GLN A 111 2.30 -8.33 -14.57
CA GLN A 111 3.54 -7.85 -13.97
C GLN A 111 3.41 -6.43 -13.41
N ARG A 112 2.69 -5.55 -14.13
CA ARG A 112 2.37 -4.21 -13.63
C ARG A 112 1.46 -4.26 -12.40
N ALA A 113 0.44 -5.11 -12.42
CA ALA A 113 -0.45 -5.28 -11.27
C ALA A 113 0.30 -5.85 -10.05
N ASN A 114 1.25 -6.78 -10.25
CA ASN A 114 2.13 -7.30 -9.21
C ASN A 114 3.01 -6.21 -8.61
N PHE A 115 3.65 -5.41 -9.46
CA PHE A 115 4.47 -4.28 -9.04
C PHE A 115 3.65 -3.31 -8.19
N GLN A 116 2.47 -2.92 -8.68
CA GLN A 116 1.54 -2.03 -7.96
C GLN A 116 1.08 -2.62 -6.63
N ALA A 117 0.77 -3.92 -6.60
CA ALA A 117 0.38 -4.61 -5.38
C ALA A 117 1.51 -4.64 -4.36
N LEU A 118 2.77 -4.80 -4.79
CA LEU A 118 3.94 -4.80 -3.92
C LEU A 118 4.19 -3.41 -3.33
N ILE A 119 4.33 -2.39 -4.18
CA ILE A 119 4.62 -1.01 -3.72
C ILE A 119 3.46 -0.43 -2.91
N GLY A 120 2.23 -0.87 -3.18
CA GLY A 120 1.02 -0.44 -2.49
C GLY A 120 0.82 -1.08 -1.12
N LEU A 121 1.65 -2.03 -0.69
CA LEU A 121 1.57 -2.60 0.65
C LEU A 121 1.88 -1.56 1.73
N GLU A 122 2.95 -0.80 1.53
CA GLU A 122 3.44 0.23 2.44
C GLU A 122 4.01 1.40 1.60
N PRO A 123 3.17 2.17 0.90
CA PRO A 123 3.65 3.18 -0.05
C PRO A 123 4.53 4.25 0.60
N GLU A 124 4.25 4.62 1.86
CA GLU A 124 5.06 5.58 2.60
C GLU A 124 6.43 4.99 2.99
N GLU A 125 6.50 3.72 3.41
CA GLU A 125 7.78 3.07 3.73
C GLU A 125 8.59 2.77 2.47
N MET A 126 7.94 2.39 1.37
CA MET A 126 8.59 2.23 0.07
C MET A 126 9.24 3.55 -0.35
N SER A 127 8.51 4.67 -0.24
CA SER A 127 9.06 5.99 -0.56
C SER A 127 10.24 6.36 0.35
N ARG A 128 10.15 6.11 1.66
CA ARG A 128 11.25 6.33 2.61
C ARG A 128 12.47 5.46 2.32
N LEU A 129 12.27 4.23 1.85
CA LEU A 129 13.35 3.33 1.47
C LEU A 129 14.06 3.85 0.20
N MET A 130 13.28 4.20 -0.83
CA MET A 130 13.82 4.70 -2.09
C MET A 130 14.53 6.05 -1.93
N ALA A 131 14.00 6.95 -1.10
CA ALA A 131 14.65 8.21 -0.75
C ALA A 131 16.01 8.00 -0.06
N ARG A 132 16.18 6.88 0.66
CA ARG A 132 17.45 6.48 1.30
C ARG A 132 18.23 5.47 0.46
N GLN A 133 17.95 5.40 -0.84
CA GLN A 133 18.68 4.57 -1.81
C GLN A 133 18.73 3.08 -1.43
N GLY A 134 17.64 2.55 -0.88
CA GLY A 134 17.55 1.13 -0.52
C GLY A 134 18.15 0.77 0.84
N ASP A 135 18.46 1.74 1.68
CA ASP A 135 19.01 1.49 3.02
C ASP A 135 18.00 0.81 3.98
N ASP A 136 18.41 -0.32 4.56
CA ASP A 136 17.63 -1.14 5.48
C ASP A 136 16.30 -1.65 4.90
N ILE A 137 16.38 -2.51 3.86
CA ILE A 137 15.21 -3.09 3.18
C ILE A 137 14.29 -3.91 4.10
N LYS A 138 14.80 -4.35 5.27
CA LYS A 138 14.04 -5.10 6.28
C LYS A 138 12.98 -4.25 6.97
N ARG A 139 12.90 -2.94 6.66
CA ARG A 139 11.77 -2.08 7.00
C ARG A 139 10.53 -2.31 6.14
N LEU A 140 10.61 -3.08 5.07
CA LEU A 140 9.43 -3.46 4.30
C LEU A 140 8.82 -4.76 4.85
N LEU A 141 7.51 -4.76 5.02
CA LEU A 141 6.68 -5.87 5.49
C LEU A 141 6.89 -7.11 4.64
N PHE A 142 6.97 -6.95 3.32
CA PHE A 142 7.17 -8.08 2.42
C PHE A 142 8.52 -8.77 2.65
N ILE A 143 9.56 -8.01 3.05
CA ILE A 143 10.87 -8.54 3.43
C ILE A 143 10.82 -9.15 4.84
N ARG A 144 10.24 -8.45 5.83
CA ARG A 144 10.14 -9.00 7.21
C ARG A 144 9.40 -10.32 7.25
N LYS A 145 8.29 -10.42 6.51
CA LYS A 145 7.48 -11.64 6.44
C LYS A 145 8.21 -12.73 5.68
N SER A 146 8.84 -12.43 4.55
CA SER A 146 9.57 -13.46 3.78
C SER A 146 10.76 -14.03 4.56
N LEU A 147 11.48 -13.20 5.32
CA LEU A 147 12.57 -13.62 6.21
C LEU A 147 12.12 -14.19 7.55
N ARG A 148 10.80 -14.19 7.83
CA ARG A 148 10.22 -14.60 9.13
C ARG A 148 10.73 -13.79 10.35
N ILE A 149 11.19 -12.57 10.12
CA ILE A 149 11.40 -11.58 11.19
C ILE A 149 10.04 -11.22 11.81
N GLU A 150 9.02 -11.12 10.96
CA GLU A 150 7.61 -11.05 11.35
C GLU A 150 6.89 -12.36 11.00
N ARG A 151 5.88 -12.75 11.78
CA ARG A 151 5.12 -13.97 11.53
C ARG A 151 4.53 -13.97 10.10
N HIS A 152 4.86 -15.03 9.36
CA HIS A 152 4.35 -15.29 8.02
C HIS A 152 3.73 -16.69 7.94
N LYS A 153 2.56 -16.78 7.31
CA LYS A 153 1.91 -18.07 7.06
C LYS A 153 2.70 -18.79 5.95
N GLY A 154 3.12 -20.02 6.21
CA GLY A 154 4.00 -20.78 5.30
C GLY A 154 5.47 -20.79 5.73
N GLY A 155 5.85 -20.00 6.75
CA GLY A 155 7.24 -19.93 7.22
C GLY A 155 8.09 -18.95 6.41
N PRO A 156 9.44 -19.07 6.47
CA PRO A 156 10.33 -18.21 5.72
C PRO A 156 10.24 -18.56 4.22
N ALA A 157 9.89 -17.57 3.41
CA ALA A 157 9.92 -17.66 1.95
C ALA A 157 11.28 -17.23 1.38
N MET A 158 12.12 -16.56 2.15
CA MET A 158 13.46 -16.12 1.76
C MET A 158 14.45 -16.34 2.90
N ALA A 159 15.73 -16.37 2.57
CA ALA A 159 16.88 -16.31 3.46
C ALA A 159 17.87 -15.26 2.93
N GLU A 160 18.61 -14.60 3.82
CA GLU A 160 19.50 -13.48 3.44
C GLU A 160 20.68 -13.90 2.56
N ASP A 161 21.04 -15.18 2.60
CA ASP A 161 22.08 -15.77 1.77
C ASP A 161 21.57 -16.29 0.43
N ASP A 162 20.25 -16.35 0.22
CA ASP A 162 19.65 -16.81 -1.04
C ASP A 162 19.78 -15.77 -2.17
N GLU A 163 19.93 -16.25 -3.40
CA GLU A 163 20.17 -15.41 -4.57
C GLU A 163 18.97 -14.51 -4.90
N GLY A 164 17.76 -14.93 -4.54
CA GLY A 164 16.54 -14.17 -4.77
C GLY A 164 16.39 -12.98 -3.83
N TYR A 165 16.74 -13.13 -2.56
CA TYR A 165 16.87 -12.05 -1.60
C TYR A 165 17.91 -11.04 -2.08
N ARG A 166 19.09 -11.52 -2.52
CA ARG A 166 20.13 -10.65 -3.08
C ARG A 166 19.68 -9.93 -4.35
N CYS A 167 18.87 -10.57 -5.18
CA CYS A 167 18.28 -9.93 -6.36
C CYS A 167 17.29 -8.83 -5.97
N VAL A 168 16.37 -9.10 -5.06
CA VAL A 168 15.41 -8.12 -4.53
C VAL A 168 16.14 -6.95 -3.87
N GLU A 169 17.15 -7.23 -3.06
CA GLU A 169 17.99 -6.20 -2.43
C GLU A 169 18.70 -5.34 -3.46
N ALA A 170 19.32 -5.95 -4.47
CA ALA A 170 20.02 -5.23 -5.53
C ALA A 170 19.07 -4.30 -6.31
N TRP A 171 17.85 -4.78 -6.61
CA TRP A 171 16.80 -3.99 -7.23
C TRP A 171 16.36 -2.80 -6.37
N LEU A 172 16.10 -3.01 -5.07
CA LEU A 172 15.71 -1.94 -4.14
C LEU A 172 16.83 -0.92 -3.89
N ARG A 173 18.08 -1.26 -4.20
CA ARG A 173 19.24 -0.35 -4.10
C ARG A 173 19.52 0.44 -5.38
N ILE A 174 18.77 0.23 -6.46
CA ILE A 174 18.88 1.08 -7.65
C ILE A 174 18.45 2.50 -7.26
N ARG A 175 19.32 3.48 -7.53
CA ARG A 175 19.02 4.88 -7.24
C ARG A 175 17.95 5.39 -8.19
N VAL A 176 16.86 5.87 -7.60
CA VAL A 176 15.71 6.47 -8.31
C VAL A 176 15.56 7.95 -8.01
N VAL A 177 16.34 8.50 -7.08
CA VAL A 177 16.43 9.93 -6.78
C VAL A 177 17.89 10.39 -6.72
N ASP A 178 18.15 11.65 -7.08
CA ASP A 178 19.46 12.28 -7.02
C ASP A 178 19.80 12.81 -5.60
N GLY A 179 20.94 13.51 -5.46
CA GLY A 179 21.39 14.05 -4.16
C GLY A 179 20.50 15.18 -3.64
N GLU A 180 19.69 15.76 -4.51
CA GLU A 180 18.76 16.84 -4.26
C GLU A 180 17.32 16.33 -4.05
N GLY A 181 17.08 15.03 -4.23
CA GLY A 181 15.78 14.38 -4.06
C GLY A 181 14.88 14.40 -5.31
N ASN A 182 15.38 14.81 -6.47
CA ASN A 182 14.63 14.75 -7.73
C ASN A 182 14.65 13.34 -8.31
N GLU A 183 13.57 12.94 -8.98
CA GLU A 183 13.49 11.63 -9.64
C GLU A 183 14.50 11.50 -10.79
N ILE A 184 15.23 10.40 -10.81
CA ILE A 184 16.14 10.03 -11.91
C ILE A 184 15.31 9.35 -13.01
N PRO A 185 15.34 9.85 -14.25
CA PRO A 185 14.71 9.19 -15.41
C PRO A 185 15.19 7.75 -15.60
N ALA A 186 14.28 6.84 -16.00
CA ALA A 186 14.54 5.39 -16.03
C ALA A 186 15.74 4.98 -16.92
N ASP A 187 16.00 5.71 -17.99
CA ASP A 187 17.15 5.52 -18.89
C ASP A 187 18.48 5.90 -18.24
N ARG A 188 18.47 6.79 -17.25
CA ARG A 188 19.65 7.27 -16.51
C ARG A 188 19.88 6.58 -15.17
N ARG A 189 18.97 5.69 -14.73
CA ARG A 189 19.14 4.93 -13.48
C ARG A 189 20.26 3.90 -13.61
N ASP A 190 20.96 3.69 -12.51
CA ASP A 190 22.00 2.66 -12.39
C ASP A 190 21.44 1.29 -12.80
N LYS A 191 22.26 0.49 -13.46
CA LYS A 191 21.92 -0.89 -13.83
C LYS A 191 22.51 -1.85 -12.81
N LEU A 192 21.92 -3.05 -12.73
CA LEU A 192 22.51 -4.14 -11.97
C LEU A 192 23.93 -4.42 -12.49
N THR A 193 24.87 -4.62 -11.58
CA THR A 193 26.18 -5.17 -11.91
C THR A 193 26.04 -6.60 -12.42
N ASP A 194 27.04 -7.11 -13.15
CA ASP A 194 27.03 -8.48 -13.68
C ASP A 194 26.75 -9.53 -12.60
N ARG A 195 27.34 -9.36 -11.41
CA ARG A 195 27.12 -10.24 -10.26
C ARG A 195 25.68 -10.19 -9.75
N GLN A 196 25.08 -9.00 -9.70
CA GLN A 196 23.69 -8.84 -9.27
C GLN A 196 22.72 -9.44 -10.30
N ALA A 197 22.97 -9.18 -11.59
CA ALA A 197 22.20 -9.79 -12.66
C ALA A 197 22.30 -11.33 -12.64
N GLN A 198 23.49 -11.87 -12.34
CA GLN A 198 23.68 -13.31 -12.17
C GLN A 198 22.88 -13.87 -10.99
N ASN A 199 22.88 -13.20 -9.83
CA ASN A 199 22.05 -13.61 -8.69
C ASN A 199 20.56 -13.65 -9.09
N CYS A 200 20.09 -12.64 -9.81
CA CYS A 200 18.71 -12.62 -10.31
C CYS A 200 18.41 -13.79 -11.27
N ALA A 201 19.32 -14.08 -12.20
CA ALA A 201 19.16 -15.21 -13.12
C ALA A 201 19.11 -16.57 -12.38
N ILE A 202 19.93 -16.74 -11.34
CA ILE A 202 19.91 -17.95 -10.49
C ILE A 202 18.59 -18.02 -9.71
N ALA A 203 18.12 -16.91 -9.15
CA ALA A 203 16.84 -16.85 -8.43
C ALA A 203 15.65 -17.27 -9.30
N GLU A 204 15.67 -16.90 -10.59
CA GLU A 204 14.66 -17.33 -11.57
C GLU A 204 14.73 -18.82 -11.92
N SER A 205 15.90 -19.45 -11.72
CA SER A 205 16.11 -20.87 -12.01
C SER A 205 15.66 -21.80 -10.88
N PHE A 206 15.40 -21.25 -9.68
CA PHE A 206 14.93 -22.04 -8.56
C PHE A 206 13.54 -22.64 -8.87
N PRO A 207 13.34 -23.95 -8.62
CA PRO A 207 12.07 -24.64 -8.86
C PRO A 207 10.94 -24.13 -7.96
#